data_AF-A0A2X0XP69-F1
#
_entry.id   AF-A0A2X0XP69-F1
#
_cell.length_a   1.000
_cell.length_b   1.000
_cell.length_c   1.000
_cell.angle_alpha   90.00
_cell.angle_beta   90.00
_cell.angle_gamma   90.00
#
_symmetry.space_group_name_H-M   'P 1'
#
loop_
_entity.id
_entity.type
_entity.pdbx_description
1 polymer ?
#
loop_
_entity_poly.entity_id
_entity_poly.type
_entity_poly.pdbx_seq_one_letter_code
_entity_poly.pdbx_strand_id
1 'polypeptide(L)' 'MGIAEVLTIVFVVLKLTDVITWSWWLVLLPAILSFSLYAIIGLVKLGMVLIAVVAVKRREKKAGL' A
#
# COMPACT_ATOMS: atom_id res chain seq x y z
N MET A 1 7.08 3.70 -8.98
CA MET A 1 8.10 4.77 -8.95
C MET A 1 7.68 5.88 -7.99
N GLY A 2 7.55 5.54 -6.72
CA GLY A 2 7.26 6.46 -5.61
C GLY A 2 8.51 6.81 -4.81
N ILE A 3 8.44 7.84 -3.97
CA ILE A 3 9.57 8.31 -3.14
C ILE A 3 10.18 7.19 -2.27
N ALA A 4 9.37 6.23 -1.86
CA ALA A 4 9.80 5.14 -1.00
C ALA A 4 10.74 4.14 -1.70
N GLU A 5 10.59 3.90 -3.00
CA GLU A 5 11.52 3.06 -3.77
C GLU A 5 12.88 3.76 -3.88
N VAL A 6 12.88 5.07 -4.13
CA VAL A 6 14.10 5.89 -4.14
C VAL A 6 14.77 5.86 -2.76
N LEU A 7 14.00 6.05 -1.68
CA LEU A 7 14.50 5.93 -0.31
C LEU A 7 15.08 4.55 0.01
N THR A 8 14.44 3.46 -0.46
CA THR A 8 14.99 2.11 -0.31
C THR A 8 16.33 1.98 -1.01
N ILE A 9 16.46 2.46 -2.26
CA ILE A 9 17.73 2.41 -2.99
C ILE A 9 18.79 3.22 -2.24
N VAL A 10 18.47 4.44 -1.78
CA VAL A 10 19.39 5.28 -1.00
C VAL A 10 19.86 4.57 0.27
N PHE A 11 18.94 3.99 1.06
CA PHE A 11 19.34 3.26 2.27
C PHE A 11 20.17 2.00 1.96
N VAL A 12 19.85 1.29 0.88
CA VAL A 12 20.64 0.12 0.46
C VAL A 12 22.05 0.55 0.08
N VAL A 13 22.20 1.63 -0.71
CA VAL A 13 23.53 2.17 -1.06
C VAL A 13 24.28 2.59 0.19
N LEU A 14 23.66 3.35 1.09
CA LEU A 14 24.28 3.77 2.36
C LEU A 14 24.71 2.59 3.23
N LYS A 15 23.96 1.48 3.21
CA LYS A 15 24.30 0.25 3.93
C LYS A 15 25.49 -0.47 3.30
N LEU A 16 25.54 -0.53 1.97
CA LEU A 16 26.63 -1.17 1.23
C LEU A 16 27.93 -0.35 1.28
N THR A 17 27.85 0.97 1.47
CA THR A 17 29.01 1.84 1.70
C THR A 17 29.38 2.00 3.17
N ASP A 18 28.81 1.18 4.06
CA ASP A 18 29.04 1.21 5.51
C ASP A 18 28.82 2.58 6.20
N VAL A 19 28.01 3.46 5.59
CA VAL A 19 27.62 4.75 6.20
C VAL A 19 26.61 4.54 7.33
N ILE A 20 25.79 3.49 7.23
CA ILE A 20 24.82 3.11 8.26
C ILE A 20 25.07 1.70 8.78
N THR A 21 25.16 1.55 10.11
CA THR A 21 25.35 0.25 10.76
C THR A 21 24.03 -0.50 11.02
N TRP A 22 22.90 0.11 10.64
CA TRP A 22 21.56 -0.42 10.89
C TRP A 22 21.34 -1.83 10.34
N SER A 23 20.42 -2.56 10.96
CA SER A 23 19.96 -3.86 10.49
C SER A 23 19.23 -3.76 9.14
N TRP A 24 19.31 -4.82 8.33
CA TRP A 24 18.61 -4.90 7.03
C TRP A 24 17.09 -4.67 7.11
N TRP A 25 16.48 -4.98 8.25
CA TRP A 25 15.07 -4.66 8.53
C TRP A 25 14.76 -3.16 8.42
N LEU A 26 15.64 -2.29 8.95
CA LEU A 26 15.45 -0.84 8.87
C LEU A 26 15.78 -0.29 7.47
N VAL A 27 16.72 -0.91 6.77
CA VAL A 27 17.06 -0.55 5.37
C VAL A 27 15.90 -0.85 4.43
N LEU A 28 15.20 -1.97 4.66
CA LEU A 28 14.06 -2.41 3.85
C LEU A 28 12.70 -1.86 4.32
N LEU A 29 12.66 -1.15 5.46
CA LEU A 29 11.43 -0.54 5.99
C LEU A 29 10.64 0.28 4.96
N PRO A 30 11.25 1.16 4.14
CA PRO A 30 10.48 1.97 3.20
C PRO A 30 9.76 1.12 2.14
N ALA A 31 10.36 0.00 1.73
CA ALA A 31 9.74 -0.94 0.81
C ALA A 31 8.58 -1.70 1.46
N ILE A 32 8.79 -2.19 2.69
CA ILE A 32 7.77 -2.91 3.47
C ILE A 32 6.56 -1.99 3.75
N LEU A 33 6.81 -0.75 4.17
CA LEU A 33 5.79 0.26 4.42
C LEU A 33 5.00 0.58 3.17
N SER A 34 5.67 0.77 2.03
CA SER A 34 5.00 1.03 0.76
C SER A 34 4.07 -0.11 0.38
N PHE A 35 4.59 -1.34 0.39
CA PHE A 35 3.81 -2.51 0.05
C PHE A 35 2.58 -2.65 0.96
N SER A 36 2.76 -2.46 2.26
CA SER A 36 1.69 -2.53 3.26
C SER A 36 0.63 -1.45 3.04
N LEU A 37 1.03 -0.20 2.79
CA LEU A 37 0.10 0.90 2.53
C LEU A 37 -0.69 0.66 1.24
N TYR A 38 -0.03 0.23 0.16
CA TYR A 38 -0.72 -0.09 -1.09
C TYR A 38 -1.72 -1.24 -0.91
N ALA A 39 -1.36 -2.28 -0.14
CA ALA A 39 -2.25 -3.38 0.16
C ALA A 39 -3.50 -2.92 0.93
N ILE A 40 -3.33 -2.10 1.97
CA ILE A 40 -4.45 -1.56 2.77
C ILE A 40 -5.34 -0.67 1.90
N ILE A 41 -4.76 0.26 1.14
CA ILE A 41 -5.52 1.14 0.25
C ILE A 41 -6.30 0.34 -0.79
N GLY A 42 -5.69 -0.69 -1.37
CA GLY A 42 -6.32 -1.60 -2.31
C GLY A 42 -7.52 -2.34 -1.70
N LEU A 43 -7.33 -2.89 -0.49
CA LEU A 43 -8.40 -3.55 0.28
C LEU A 43 -9.57 -2.62 0.58
N VAL A 44 -9.30 -1.41 1.06
CA VAL A 44 -10.34 -0.42 1.39
C VAL A 44 -11.09 0.01 0.14
N LYS A 45 -10.37 0.30 -0.97
CA LYS A 45 -10.98 0.65 -2.25
C LYS A 45 -11.88 -0.47 -2.75
N LEU A 46 -11.40 -1.71 -2.72
CA LEU A 46 -12.18 -2.87 -3.16
C LEU A 46 -13.43 -3.06 -2.29
N GLY A 47 -13.28 -2.97 -0.97
CA GLY A 47 -14.40 -3.05 -0.03
C GLY A 47 -15.45 -1.97 -0.27
N MET A 48 -15.02 -0.71 -0.44
CA MET A 48 -15.91 0.41 -0.74
C MET A 48 -16.67 0.23 -2.05
N VAL A 49 -15.99 -0.23 -3.11
CA VAL A 49 -16.62 -0.53 -4.40
C VAL A 49 -17.66 -1.64 -4.25
N LEU A 50 -17.32 -2.73 -3.57
CA LEU A 50 -18.26 -3.84 -3.34
C LEU A 50 -19.50 -3.37 -2.56
N ILE A 51 -19.31 -2.56 -1.51
CA ILE A 51 -20.42 -1.99 -0.72
C ILE A 51 -21.28 -1.09 -1.61
N ALA A 52 -20.67 -0.21 -2.42
CA ALA A 52 -21.39 0.66 -3.34
C ALA A 52 -22.20 -0.13 -4.38
N VAL A 53 -21.61 -1.15 -5.00
CA VAL A 53 -22.27 -2.05 -5.96
C VAL A 53 -23.45 -2.77 -5.30
N VAL A 54 -23.26 -3.32 -4.10
CA VAL A 54 -24.34 -3.99 -3.35
C VAL A 54 -25.44 -3.00 -2.95
N ALA A 55 -25.08 -1.78 -2.54
CA ALA A 55 -26.04 -0.74 -2.18
C ALA A 55 -26.88 -0.30 -3.39
N VAL A 56 -26.26 -0.09 -4.55
CA VAL A 56 -26.93 0.22 -5.81
C VAL A 56 -27.89 -0.91 -6.20
N LYS A 57 -27.42 -2.17 -6.19
CA LYS A 57 -28.25 -3.34 -6.51
C LYS A 57 -29.42 -3.51 -5.53
N ARG A 58 -29.23 -3.19 -4.25
CA ARG A 58 -30.31 -3.19 -3.24
C ARG A 58 -31.34 -2.09 -3.50
N ARG A 59 -30.93 -0.92 -4.00
CA ARG A 59 -31.86 0.17 -4.36
C ARG A 59 -32.72 -0.19 -5.57
N GLU A 60 -32.12 -0.76 -6.61
CA GLU A 60 -32.83 -1.27 -7.80
C GLU A 60 -33.96 -2.24 -7.40
N LYS A 61 -33.64 -3.22 -6.55
CA LYS A 61 -34.62 -4.21 -6.08
C LYS A 61 -35.76 -3.60 -5.23
N LYS A 62 -35.52 -2.47 -4.55
CA LYS A 62 -36.56 -1.78 -3.77
C LYS A 62 -37.38 -0.79 -4.60
N ALA A 63 -36.86 -0.30 -5.72
CA ALA A 63 -37.46 0.78 -6.49
C ALA A 63 -38.50 0.31 -7.53
N GLY A 64 -38.57 -0.97 -7.89
CA GLY A 64 -39.60 -1.40 -8.85
C GLY A 64 -39.46 -2.81 -9.43
N LEU A 65 -39.52 -3.84 -8.59
CA LEU A 65 -39.88 -5.21 -8.99
C LEU A 65 -40.47 -5.96 -7.79
#